data_AF-A0A3N7A4F6-F1
#
_entry.id   AF-A0A3N7A4F6-F1
#
_cell.length_a   1.000
_cell.length_b   1.000
_cell.length_c   1.000
_cell.angle_alpha   90.00
_cell.angle_beta   90.00
_cell.angle_gamma   90.00
#
_symmetry.space_group_name_H-M   'P 1'
#
loop_
_entity.id
_entity.type
_entity.pdbx_description
1 polymer ?
#
loop_
_entity_poly.entity_id
_entity_poly.type
_entity_poly.pdbx_seq_one_letter_code
_entity_poly.pdbx_strand_id
1 'polypeptide(L)'
;MPLRLLMSSMKREKHKKYENSSNSKKTFSIKKTFNHKKMKRSKELVEKRKDFVIEYVKRNQDKQMKVIVTELTEMLFLSERTIYNILLQS
;
A
#
# COMPACT_ATOMS: atom_id res chain seq x y z
N MET A 1 -32.72 -46.45 8.91
CA MET A 1 -31.43 -45.74 8.79
C MET A 1 -31.70 -44.25 8.74
N PRO A 2 -31.23 -43.46 9.72
CA PRO A 2 -31.76 -42.13 10.05
C PRO A 2 -31.02 -40.96 9.36
N LEU A 3 -31.79 -39.90 9.05
CA LEU A 3 -31.54 -38.45 8.88
C LEU A 3 -30.13 -37.84 8.62
N ARG A 4 -29.08 -38.61 8.33
CA ARG A 4 -27.70 -38.10 8.27
C ARG A 4 -27.32 -37.39 6.95
N LEU A 5 -28.26 -37.24 6.01
CA LEU A 5 -27.95 -36.86 4.62
C LEU A 5 -28.58 -35.55 4.12
N LEU A 6 -29.17 -34.71 4.99
CA LEU A 6 -29.89 -33.50 4.53
C LEU A 6 -29.45 -32.17 5.16
N MET A 7 -28.27 -32.09 5.80
CA MET A 7 -27.76 -30.81 6.30
C MET A 7 -26.39 -30.48 5.70
N SER A 8 -26.42 -30.38 4.38
CA SER A 8 -25.68 -29.34 3.66
C SER A 8 -25.93 -27.98 4.32
N SER A 9 -24.88 -27.16 4.29
CA SER A 9 -24.88 -25.70 4.47
C SER A 9 -24.96 -25.16 5.90
N MET A 10 -24.07 -24.18 6.15
CA MET A 10 -23.96 -23.31 7.31
C MET A 10 -23.34 -23.89 8.60
N LYS A 11 -22.00 -23.80 8.68
CA LYS A 11 -21.34 -23.14 9.82
C LYS A 11 -19.95 -22.63 9.43
N ARG A 12 -19.78 -21.32 9.58
CA ARG A 12 -18.55 -20.55 9.50
C ARG A 12 -17.65 -20.95 10.66
N GLU A 13 -16.34 -21.11 10.45
CA GLU A 13 -15.35 -20.64 11.42
C GLU A 13 -13.99 -20.37 10.77
N LYS A 14 -13.47 -19.18 11.06
CA LYS A 14 -12.12 -18.70 10.74
C LYS A 14 -11.18 -19.14 11.87
N HIS A 15 -9.96 -19.56 11.56
CA HIS A 15 -8.68 -18.97 12.04
C HIS A 15 -7.50 -19.96 12.04
N LYS A 16 -6.36 -19.44 11.54
CA LYS A 16 -4.95 -19.71 11.93
C LYS A 16 -4.45 -21.15 11.63
N LYS A 17 -3.23 -21.37 11.14
CA LYS A 17 -1.96 -20.74 11.51
C LYS A 17 -0.91 -21.15 10.45
N TYR A 18 -0.01 -20.24 10.15
CA TYR A 18 1.14 -20.39 9.28
C TYR A 18 1.96 -21.65 9.62
N GLU A 19 2.19 -22.51 8.62
CA GLU A 19 3.26 -23.49 8.68
C GLU A 19 4.54 -22.92 8.07
N ASN A 20 5.59 -23.04 8.86
CA ASN A 20 6.95 -22.64 8.56
C ASN A 20 7.52 -23.48 7.42
N SER A 21 8.10 -22.85 6.40
CA SER A 21 9.00 -23.54 5.49
C SER A 21 10.29 -22.75 5.32
N SER A 22 11.29 -23.25 6.06
CA SER A 22 12.73 -23.23 5.81
C SER A 22 13.35 -21.99 5.15
N ASN A 23 13.98 -21.18 6.00
CA ASN A 23 15.12 -20.33 5.69
C ASN A 23 16.19 -21.10 4.88
N SER A 24 16.46 -20.67 3.64
CA SER A 24 17.81 -20.73 3.09
C SER A 24 18.28 -19.29 2.82
N LYS A 25 19.07 -18.76 3.76
CA LYS A 25 19.73 -17.47 3.60
C LYS A 25 20.89 -17.67 2.62
N LYS A 26 20.62 -17.59 1.32
CA LYS A 26 21.68 -17.46 0.33
C LYS A 26 22.17 -16.01 0.38
N THR A 27 23.18 -15.75 1.21
CA THR A 27 23.82 -14.44 1.32
C THR A 27 24.56 -14.15 0.02
N PHE A 28 23.91 -13.45 -0.90
CA PHE A 28 24.58 -12.87 -2.04
C PHE A 28 25.41 -11.70 -1.53
N SER A 29 26.71 -11.90 -1.39
CA SER A 29 27.67 -10.87 -1.01
C SER A 29 27.84 -9.88 -2.17
N ILE A 30 26.88 -8.96 -2.32
CA ILE A 30 27.06 -7.78 -3.17
C ILE A 30 28.01 -6.86 -2.41
N LYS A 31 29.29 -6.84 -2.81
CA LYS A 31 30.24 -5.80 -2.42
C LYS A 31 29.77 -4.49 -3.08
N LYS A 32 28.74 -3.84 -2.50
CA LYS A 32 28.29 -2.51 -2.92
C LYS A 32 29.38 -1.52 -2.51
N THR A 33 30.15 -1.07 -3.48
CA THR A 33 30.98 0.13 -3.33
C THR A 33 30.04 1.31 -3.09
N PHE A 34 29.87 1.66 -1.82
CA PHE A 34 29.06 2.80 -1.39
C PHE A 34 29.82 4.08 -1.75
N ASN A 35 29.72 4.50 -3.01
CA ASN A 35 30.07 5.86 -3.38
C ASN A 35 29.19 6.79 -2.54
N HIS A 36 29.78 7.54 -1.61
CA HIS A 36 29.13 8.51 -0.74
C HIS A 36 28.68 9.76 -1.53
N LYS A 37 27.97 9.55 -2.65
CA LYS A 37 27.14 10.58 -3.25
C LYS A 37 25.96 10.68 -2.29
N LYS A 38 25.89 11.76 -1.50
CA LYS A 38 24.76 12.10 -0.61
C LYS A 38 23.49 11.52 -1.21
N MET A 39 22.68 10.78 -0.42
CA MET A 39 21.32 10.40 -0.80
C MET A 39 20.53 11.68 -1.09
N LYS A 40 20.73 12.25 -2.28
CA LYS A 40 19.90 13.28 -2.86
C LYS A 40 18.59 12.54 -3.03
N ARG A 41 17.58 12.89 -2.23
CA ARG A 41 16.21 12.41 -2.36
C ARG A 41 15.92 12.28 -3.85
N SER A 42 15.77 11.05 -4.35
CA SER A 42 15.58 10.81 -5.77
C SER A 42 14.38 11.67 -6.19
N LYS A 43 14.60 12.70 -7.01
CA LYS A 43 13.53 13.62 -7.45
C LYS A 43 12.35 12.81 -8.03
N GLU A 44 12.71 11.73 -8.72
CA GLU A 44 11.81 10.73 -9.26
C GLU A 44 10.81 10.14 -8.24
N LEU A 45 11.21 9.87 -6.99
CA LEU A 45 10.28 9.36 -5.98
C LEU A 45 9.30 10.43 -5.48
N VAL A 46 9.68 11.70 -5.60
CA VAL A 46 8.81 12.83 -5.27
C VAL A 46 7.83 13.08 -6.40
N GLU A 47 8.30 13.06 -7.64
CA GLU A 47 7.47 13.17 -8.84
C GLU A 47 6.46 12.03 -8.91
N LYS A 48 6.88 10.77 -8.80
CA LYS A 48 5.97 9.61 -8.74
C LYS A 48 4.89 9.75 -7.68
N ARG A 49 5.24 10.35 -6.54
CA ARG A 49 4.27 10.61 -5.46
C ARG A 49 3.26 11.68 -5.83
N LYS A 50 3.70 12.76 -6.46
CA LYS A 50 2.82 13.83 -6.95
C LYS A 50 1.89 13.29 -8.04
N ASP A 51 2.44 12.55 -8.99
CA ASP A 51 1.69 11.94 -10.09
C ASP A 51 0.59 11.02 -9.56
N PHE A 52 0.92 10.18 -8.58
CA PHE A 52 -0.07 9.31 -7.93
C PHE A 52 -1.22 10.10 -7.29
N VAL A 53 -0.92 11.18 -6.56
CA VAL A 53 -1.94 12.04 -5.94
C VAL A 53 -2.86 12.65 -7.00
N ILE A 54 -2.29 13.22 -8.07
CA ILE A 54 -3.06 13.86 -9.15
C ILE A 54 -3.93 12.82 -9.88
N GLU A 55 -3.36 11.66 -10.22
CA GLU A 55 -4.07 10.59 -10.90
C GLU A 55 -5.21 10.03 -10.04
N TYR A 56 -4.98 9.89 -8.73
CA TYR A 56 -6.01 9.42 -7.80
C TYR A 56 -7.18 10.41 -7.72
N VAL A 57 -6.90 11.72 -7.62
CA VAL A 57 -7.96 12.75 -7.64
C VAL A 57 -8.73 12.70 -8.96
N LYS A 58 -8.02 12.60 -10.11
CA LYS A 58 -8.66 12.51 -11.44
C LYS A 58 -9.57 11.29 -11.58
N ARG A 59 -9.17 10.13 -11.04
CA ARG A 59 -9.98 8.91 -11.10
C ARG A 59 -11.20 8.93 -10.17
N ASN A 60 -11.17 9.73 -9.12
CA ASN A 60 -12.21 9.78 -8.09
C ASN A 60 -12.91 11.15 -8.06
N GLN A 61 -12.99 11.87 -9.19
CA GLN A 61 -13.61 13.20 -9.25
C GLN A 61 -15.11 13.20 -8.89
N ASP A 62 -15.74 12.04 -8.90
CA ASP A 62 -17.10 11.79 -8.45
C ASP A 62 -17.25 11.87 -6.92
N LYS A 63 -16.17 11.65 -6.16
CA LYS A 63 -16.16 11.72 -4.71
C LYS A 63 -15.96 13.16 -4.20
N GLN A 64 -16.43 13.41 -2.97
CA GLN A 64 -16.10 14.66 -2.29
C GLN A 64 -14.61 14.76 -1.99
N MET A 65 -14.01 15.94 -2.23
CA MET A 65 -12.58 16.20 -2.01
C MET A 65 -12.11 15.80 -0.62
N LYS A 66 -12.91 16.04 0.42
CA LYS A 66 -12.57 15.68 1.80
C LYS A 66 -12.33 14.17 1.96
N VAL A 67 -13.15 13.33 1.32
CA VAL A 67 -13.01 11.87 1.35
C VAL A 67 -11.72 11.46 0.64
N ILE A 68 -11.47 12.03 -0.54
CA ILE A 68 -10.26 11.75 -1.33
C ILE A 68 -8.99 12.11 -0.55
N VAL A 69 -9.00 13.26 0.12
CA VAL A 69 -7.85 13.72 0.94
C VAL A 69 -7.61 12.79 2.12
N THR A 70 -8.66 12.32 2.81
CA THR A 70 -8.52 11.33 3.89
C THR A 70 -7.93 10.02 3.39
N GLU A 71 -8.44 9.47 2.27
CA GLU A 71 -7.90 8.25 1.64
C GLU A 71 -6.41 8.42 1.27
N LEU A 72 -6.04 9.56 0.68
CA LEU A 72 -4.64 9.86 0.33
C LEU A 72 -3.74 10.02 1.56
N THR A 73 -4.24 10.64 2.63
CA THR A 73 -3.50 10.77 3.89
C THR A 73 -3.21 9.41 4.51
N GLU A 74 -4.16 8.47 4.47
CA GLU A 74 -3.98 7.10 4.94
C GLU A 74 -3.02 6.28 4.04
N MET A 75 -3.13 6.42 2.72
CA MET A 75 -2.30 5.65 1.78
C MET A 75 -0.85 6.12 1.71
N LEU A 76 -0.63 7.44 1.70
CA LEU A 76 0.69 8.04 1.54
C LEU A 76 1.37 8.40 2.87
N PHE A 77 0.64 8.28 3.99
CA PHE A 77 1.08 8.71 5.32
C PHE A 77 1.54 10.17 5.32
N LEU A 78 0.79 11.02 4.61
CA LEU A 78 1.05 12.44 4.48
C LEU A 78 -0.04 13.25 5.17
N SER A 79 0.34 14.37 5.80
CA SER A 79 -0.64 15.31 6.33
C SER A 79 -1.55 15.84 5.22
N GLU A 80 -2.81 16.11 5.55
CA GLU A 80 -3.76 16.72 4.62
C GLU A 80 -3.19 18.00 4.00
N ARG A 81 -2.52 18.83 4.82
CA ARG A 81 -1.85 20.05 4.37
C ARG A 81 -0.82 19.79 3.27
N THR A 82 -0.09 18.68 3.33
CA THR A 82 0.86 18.30 2.29
C THR A 82 0.15 17.86 1.02
N ILE A 83 -0.95 17.11 1.13
CA ILE A 83 -1.76 16.72 -0.03
C ILE A 83 -2.32 17.96 -0.74
N TYR A 84 -2.94 18.89 0.00
CA TYR A 84 -3.42 20.15 -0.57
C TYR A 84 -2.30 20.97 -1.20
N ASN A 85 -1.13 21.03 -0.58
CA ASN A 85 0.01 21.74 -1.14
C ASN A 85 0.51 21.10 -2.44
N ILE A 86 0.47 19.77 -2.55
CA ILE A 86 0.76 19.07 -3.81
C ILE A 86 -0.27 19.47 -4.87
N LEU A 87 -1.57 19.39 -4.56
CA LEU A 87 -2.64 19.72 -5.48
C LEU A 87 -2.63 21.19 -5.94
N LEU A 88 -2.24 22.12 -5.07
CA LEU A 88 -2.14 23.55 -5.39
C LEU A 88 -0.92 23.88 -6.27
N GLN A 89 0.16 23.10 -6.15
CA GLN A 89 1.39 23.26 -6.93
C GLN A 89 1.38 22.46 -8.25
N SER A 90 0.29 21.76 -8.54
CA SER A 90 0.11 20.90 -9.72
C SER A 90 -0.48 21.67 -10.90
#